data_AF-A0A8J1TAW8-F1
#
_entry.id   AF-A0A8J1TAW8-F1
#
_cell.length_a   1.000
_cell.length_b   1.000
_cell.length_c   1.000
_cell.angle_alpha   90.00
_cell.angle_beta   90.00
_cell.angle_gamma   90.00
#
_symmetry.space_group_name_H-M   'P 1'
#
loop_
_entity.id
_entity.type
_entity.pdbx_description
1 polymer ?
#
loop_
_entity_poly.entity_id
_entity_poly.type
_entity_poly.pdbx_seq_one_letter_code
_entity_poly.pdbx_strand_id
1 'polypeptide(L)'
;MADWEEVKRLAADFQRAQLSSTVQKLSERNCIEIVSKLVEQNLLDIIYTTDGKEYLTHQEVSKEIREELQVHGGRINLVELQTILNIDFSHIESKVNELVKNDKSLRLVLGQLIERSYVDGLVEEINDKLHETGQITVAELTKLYDLPATFLSEVVQDYIGKGIDGRLDEANRGVIFTESFVARHRSKIRGAFSAVTKPTPLMTVINRLQLQERLFYSILEELVKGGRLAGAINGGRNDKSTYIPDIYSKTQNDWVSSFYNQNGYLEYDAMARLGITDAKSYIKKNFKKENVVYLSTCCVGKMLQDQMEAQLDEALSSSGWVDAQPFLPSILSEKDA
;
A
#
# COMPACT_ATOMS: atom_id res chain seq x y z
N MET A 1 52.95 49.14 -2.16
CA MET A 1 54.42 49.00 -2.01
C MET A 1 54.82 48.05 -0.89
N ALA A 2 54.09 47.98 0.23
CA ALA A 2 54.37 47.06 1.35
C ALA A 2 54.31 45.55 1.01
N ASP A 3 53.44 45.14 0.10
CA ASP A 3 53.21 43.73 -0.28
C ASP A 3 54.45 43.06 -0.92
N TRP A 4 55.24 43.82 -1.68
CA TRP A 4 56.44 43.29 -2.34
C TRP A 4 57.64 43.12 -1.39
N GLU A 5 57.72 43.94 -0.34
CA GLU A 5 58.73 43.79 0.72
C GLU A 5 58.40 42.60 1.63
N GLU A 6 57.11 42.34 1.87
CA GLU A 6 56.65 41.18 2.64
C GLU A 6 56.91 39.87 1.88
N VAL A 7 56.62 39.81 0.58
CA VAL A 7 56.96 38.66 -0.27
C VAL A 7 58.47 38.43 -0.33
N LYS A 8 59.29 39.48 -0.45
CA LYS A 8 60.76 39.33 -0.41
C LYS A 8 61.27 38.85 0.93
N ARG A 9 60.67 39.31 2.03
CA ARG A 9 61.03 38.87 3.38
C ARG A 9 60.68 37.40 3.59
N LEU A 10 59.48 36.99 3.21
CA LEU A 10 59.04 35.59 3.23
C LEU A 10 59.95 34.70 2.35
N ALA A 11 60.34 35.16 1.16
CA ALA A 11 61.27 34.44 0.31
C ALA A 11 62.66 34.30 0.94
N ALA A 12 63.18 35.35 1.57
CA ALA A 12 64.46 35.32 2.29
C ALA A 12 64.42 34.42 3.53
N ASP A 13 63.31 34.43 4.27
CA ASP A 13 63.11 33.56 5.43
C ASP A 13 62.93 32.09 5.02
N PHE A 14 62.24 31.82 3.92
CA PHE A 14 62.16 30.49 3.31
C PHE A 14 63.53 29.99 2.85
N GLN A 15 64.31 30.84 2.19
CA GLN A 15 65.65 30.50 1.73
C GLN A 15 66.61 30.24 2.91
N ARG A 16 66.49 31.02 3.99
CA ARG A 16 67.20 30.76 5.26
C ARG A 16 66.78 29.45 5.92
N ALA A 17 65.49 29.13 5.94
CA ALA A 17 64.99 27.86 6.47
C ALA A 17 65.51 26.67 5.65
N GLN A 18 65.53 26.77 4.33
CA GLN A 18 66.08 25.73 3.44
C GLN A 18 67.60 25.56 3.57
N LEU A 19 68.34 26.65 3.79
CA LEU A 19 69.79 26.63 3.99
C LEU A 19 70.20 26.28 5.43
N SER A 20 69.25 26.31 6.37
CA SER A 20 69.49 25.82 7.73
C SER A 20 69.59 24.29 7.69
N SER A 21 70.81 23.78 7.81
CA SER A 21 71.03 22.35 7.96
C SER A 21 70.57 21.92 9.35
N THR A 22 69.41 21.29 9.45
CA THR A 22 69.00 20.56 10.66
C THR A 22 70.06 19.50 10.96
N VAL A 23 70.69 19.58 12.13
CA VAL A 23 71.89 18.81 12.53
C VAL A 23 71.65 17.29 12.54
N GLN A 24 70.40 16.82 12.55
CA GLN A 24 70.07 15.41 12.39
C GLN A 24 68.84 15.28 11.48
N LYS A 25 69.06 14.81 10.24
CA LYS A 25 67.99 14.28 9.40
C LYS A 25 67.89 12.79 9.68
N LEU A 26 66.76 12.35 10.22
CA LEU A 26 66.44 10.93 10.24
C LEU A 26 66.23 10.48 8.80
N SER A 27 66.99 9.48 8.37
CA SER A 27 66.71 8.79 7.12
C SER A 27 65.41 7.98 7.28
N GLU A 28 64.73 7.72 6.17
CA GLU A 28 63.52 6.87 6.15
C GLU A 28 63.78 5.52 6.82
N ARG A 29 64.94 4.91 6.54
CA ARG A 29 65.39 3.68 7.20
C ARG A 29 65.50 3.80 8.72
N ASN A 30 66.07 4.91 9.21
CA ASN A 30 66.17 5.14 10.65
C ASN A 30 64.77 5.33 11.27
N CYS A 31 63.85 6.01 10.59
CA CYS A 31 62.46 6.12 11.05
C CYS A 31 61.77 4.75 11.15
N ILE A 32 61.93 3.90 10.13
CA ILE A 32 61.37 2.54 10.11
C ILE A 32 61.95 1.70 11.27
N GLU A 33 63.26 1.77 11.51
CA GLU A 33 63.91 1.03 12.60
C GLU A 33 63.44 1.52 13.99
N ILE A 34 63.24 2.83 14.17
CA ILE A 34 62.70 3.40 15.40
C ILE A 34 61.25 2.93 15.62
N VAL A 35 60.39 3.04 14.61
CA VAL A 35 58.99 2.60 14.70
C VAL A 35 58.93 1.10 14.99
N SER A 36 59.72 0.28 14.30
CA SER A 36 59.81 -1.15 14.54
C SER A 36 60.22 -1.48 15.98
N LYS A 37 61.21 -0.73 16.53
CA LYS A 37 61.61 -0.90 17.93
C LYS A 37 60.53 -0.49 18.93
N LEU A 38 59.75 0.55 18.64
CA LEU A 38 58.61 0.96 19.48
C LEU A 38 57.49 -0.08 19.46
N VAL A 39 57.23 -0.70 18.31
CA VAL A 39 56.27 -1.80 18.17
C VAL A 39 56.75 -3.05 18.92
N GLU A 40 58.03 -3.45 18.77
CA GLU A 40 58.62 -4.58 19.51
C GLU A 40 58.53 -4.41 21.04
N GLN A 41 58.64 -3.16 21.52
CA GLN A 41 58.52 -2.84 22.94
C GLN A 41 57.06 -2.70 23.42
N ASN A 42 56.06 -2.96 22.56
CA ASN A 42 54.63 -2.74 22.82
C ASN A 42 54.31 -1.30 23.26
N LEU A 43 55.12 -0.32 22.83
CA LEU A 43 54.89 1.10 23.10
C LEU A 43 54.01 1.75 22.02
N LEU A 44 53.88 1.11 20.85
CA LEU A 44 53.13 1.61 19.70
C LEU A 44 52.34 0.47 19.05
N ASP A 45 51.06 0.70 18.79
CA ASP A 45 50.16 -0.23 18.10
C ASP A 45 49.65 0.41 16.80
N ILE A 46 50.10 -0.11 15.66
CA ILE A 46 49.95 0.47 14.33
C ILE A 46 49.36 -0.52 13.33
N ILE A 47 48.57 0.02 12.41
CA ILE A 47 48.00 -0.67 11.26
C ILE A 47 48.81 -0.23 10.02
N TYR A 48 49.09 -1.18 9.15
CA TYR A 48 49.81 -0.93 7.89
C TYR A 48 48.80 -0.72 6.76
N THR A 49 49.10 0.20 5.86
CA THR A 49 48.41 0.25 4.57
C THR A 49 48.77 -0.99 3.75
N THR A 50 47.89 -1.41 2.84
CA THR A 50 48.12 -2.59 1.99
C THR A 50 49.30 -2.41 1.04
N ASP A 51 49.72 -1.17 0.76
CA ASP A 51 50.92 -0.86 0.00
C ASP A 51 52.19 -0.73 0.88
N GLY A 52 52.05 -0.84 2.20
CA GLY A 52 53.14 -0.84 3.18
C GLY A 52 53.86 0.50 3.34
N LYS A 53 53.33 1.59 2.78
CA LYS A 53 54.00 2.90 2.80
C LYS A 53 53.67 3.74 4.02
N GLU A 54 52.53 3.52 4.66
CA GLU A 54 52.04 4.36 5.74
C GLU A 54 51.72 3.53 7.00
N TYR A 55 51.93 4.18 8.15
CA TYR A 55 51.59 3.64 9.46
C TYR A 55 50.43 4.44 10.02
N LEU A 56 49.32 3.75 10.26
CA LEU A 56 48.10 4.36 10.78
C LEU A 56 47.90 3.94 12.23
N THR A 57 47.58 4.89 13.10
CA THR A 57 47.14 4.57 14.45
C THR A 57 45.67 4.20 14.44
N HIS A 58 45.24 3.39 15.39
CA HIS A 58 43.82 3.05 15.56
C HIS A 58 42.90 4.28 15.70
N GLN A 59 43.42 5.37 16.27
CA GLN A 59 42.68 6.63 16.40
C GLN A 59 42.51 7.33 15.06
N GLU A 60 43.56 7.37 14.23
CA GLU A 60 43.50 7.98 12.91
C GLU A 60 42.55 7.21 12.00
N VAL A 61 42.62 5.88 11.99
CA VAL A 61 41.66 5.05 11.23
C VAL A 61 40.22 5.35 11.65
N SER A 62 39.95 5.52 12.94
CA SER A 62 38.60 5.86 13.41
C SER A 62 38.13 7.23 12.93
N LYS A 63 39.05 8.18 12.84
CA LYS A 63 38.80 9.55 12.40
C LYS A 63 38.55 9.59 10.89
N GLU A 64 39.42 8.95 10.11
CA GLU A 64 39.27 8.83 8.66
C GLU A 64 37.97 8.14 8.27
N ILE A 65 37.58 7.04 8.95
CA ILE A 65 36.29 6.37 8.71
C ILE A 65 35.11 7.34 8.89
N ARG A 66 35.16 8.23 9.90
CA ARG A 66 34.10 9.22 10.13
C ARG A 66 34.12 10.36 9.12
N GLU A 67 35.31 10.83 8.74
CA GLU A 67 35.47 11.88 7.74
C GLU A 67 34.96 11.39 6.37
N GLU A 68 35.35 10.19 5.96
CA GLU A 68 34.85 9.57 4.73
C GLU A 68 33.34 9.33 4.78
N LEU A 69 32.80 8.90 5.93
CA LEU A 69 31.36 8.75 6.10
C LEU A 69 30.62 10.09 5.90
N GLN A 70 31.15 11.19 6.42
CA GLN A 70 30.56 12.53 6.24
C GLN A 70 30.69 13.03 4.81
N VAL A 71 31.84 12.84 4.17
CA VAL A 71 32.09 13.22 2.77
C VAL A 71 31.14 12.48 1.83
N HIS A 72 30.86 11.21 2.10
CA HIS A 72 29.92 10.39 1.34
C HIS A 72 28.44 10.56 1.78
N GLY A 73 28.11 11.62 2.53
CA GLY A 73 26.72 11.96 2.87
C GLY A 73 26.06 11.01 3.88
N GLY A 74 26.85 10.37 4.74
CA GLY A 74 26.36 9.53 5.83
C GLY A 74 26.09 8.07 5.47
N ARG A 75 26.47 7.60 4.28
CA ARG A 75 26.37 6.19 3.87
C ARG A 75 27.59 5.77 3.04
N ILE A 76 28.28 4.70 3.45
CA ILE A 76 29.41 4.14 2.70
C ILE A 76 29.49 2.61 2.80
N ASN A 77 29.93 1.95 1.72
CA ASN A 77 30.19 0.51 1.73
C ASN A 77 31.59 0.22 2.29
N LEU A 78 31.72 -0.79 3.15
CA LEU A 78 33.01 -1.18 3.72
C LEU A 78 34.08 -1.54 2.69
N VAL A 79 33.69 -2.09 1.53
CA VAL A 79 34.64 -2.41 0.43
C VAL A 79 35.15 -1.15 -0.25
N GLU A 80 34.30 -0.14 -0.37
CA GLU A 80 34.69 1.17 -0.91
C GLU A 80 35.59 1.89 0.08
N LEU A 81 35.24 1.88 1.37
CA LEU A 81 36.06 2.40 2.46
C LEU A 81 37.44 1.73 2.51
N GLN A 82 37.53 0.43 2.25
CA GLN A 82 38.80 -0.30 2.11
C GLN A 82 39.67 0.25 0.99
N THR A 83 39.06 0.58 -0.14
CA THR A 83 39.77 1.11 -1.31
C THR A 83 40.26 2.53 -1.07
N ILE A 84 39.45 3.35 -0.39
CA ILE A 84 39.78 4.75 -0.08
C ILE A 84 40.88 4.85 0.97
N LEU A 85 40.73 4.13 2.10
CA LEU A 85 41.71 4.16 3.20
C LEU A 85 42.95 3.31 2.91
N ASN A 86 42.90 2.43 1.91
CA ASN A 86 44.00 1.54 1.54
C ASN A 86 44.45 0.61 2.69
N ILE A 87 43.54 0.26 3.61
CA ILE A 87 43.78 -0.63 4.76
C ILE A 87 43.19 -2.02 4.47
N ASP A 88 43.72 -3.08 5.09
CA ASP A 88 43.11 -4.41 4.99
C ASP A 88 41.67 -4.44 5.55
N PHE A 89 40.79 -5.22 4.90
CA PHE A 89 39.38 -5.32 5.27
C PHE A 89 39.17 -5.73 6.73
N SER A 90 40.01 -6.63 7.26
CA SER A 90 39.87 -7.14 8.63
C SER A 90 40.04 -6.05 9.69
N HIS A 91 40.96 -5.10 9.47
CA HIS A 91 41.18 -3.98 10.37
C HIS A 91 40.01 -2.98 10.30
N ILE A 92 39.50 -2.71 9.10
CA ILE A 92 38.35 -1.82 8.90
C ILE A 92 37.10 -2.43 9.56
N GLU A 93 36.80 -3.70 9.29
CA GLU A 93 35.63 -4.40 9.83
C GLU A 93 35.67 -4.42 11.37
N SER A 94 36.83 -4.74 11.94
CA SER A 94 37.02 -4.71 13.40
C SER A 94 36.77 -3.31 13.97
N LYS A 95 37.31 -2.27 13.34
CA LYS A 95 37.18 -0.89 13.81
C LYS A 95 35.78 -0.33 13.64
N VAL A 96 35.11 -0.62 12.53
CA VAL A 96 33.71 -0.23 12.32
C VAL A 96 32.79 -0.91 13.34
N ASN A 97 33.00 -2.20 13.62
CA ASN A 97 32.24 -2.90 14.66
C ASN A 97 32.48 -2.31 16.06
N GLU A 98 33.68 -1.82 16.36
CA GLU A 98 33.96 -1.08 17.59
C GLU A 98 33.24 0.27 17.62
N LEU A 99 33.27 1.03 16.51
CA LEU A 99 32.60 2.33 16.38
C LEU A 99 31.08 2.20 16.55
N VAL A 100 30.45 1.22 15.91
CA VAL A 100 28.99 0.97 16.02
C VAL A 100 28.58 0.56 17.43
N LYS A 101 29.46 -0.12 18.19
CA LYS A 101 29.20 -0.45 19.60
C LYS A 101 29.27 0.77 20.51
N ASN A 102 30.21 1.68 20.23
CA ASN A 102 30.44 2.88 21.03
C ASN A 102 29.49 4.02 20.67
N ASP A 103 29.06 4.09 19.42
CA ASP A 103 28.26 5.18 18.86
C ASP A 103 26.92 4.67 18.32
N LYS A 104 25.84 5.01 19.03
CA LYS A 104 24.46 4.62 18.66
C LYS A 104 23.92 5.35 17.42
N SER A 105 24.62 6.38 16.95
CA SER A 105 24.24 7.07 15.71
C SER A 105 24.61 6.28 14.46
N LEU A 106 25.51 5.32 14.58
CA LEU A 106 25.98 4.48 13.47
C LEU A 106 25.22 3.15 13.44
N ARG A 107 24.87 2.70 12.25
CA ARG A 107 24.27 1.38 12.00
C ARG A 107 25.03 0.69 10.88
N LEU A 108 25.26 -0.62 11.06
CA LEU A 108 25.86 -1.47 10.04
C LEU A 108 24.77 -2.34 9.41
N VAL A 109 24.59 -2.24 8.10
CA VAL A 109 23.53 -2.93 7.34
C VAL A 109 24.14 -3.58 6.11
N LEU A 110 24.20 -4.92 6.06
CA LEU A 110 24.78 -5.70 4.94
C LEU A 110 26.14 -5.17 4.43
N GLY A 111 27.05 -4.79 5.34
CA GLY A 111 28.37 -4.26 4.96
C GLY A 111 28.34 -2.79 4.53
N GLN A 112 27.26 -2.07 4.80
CA GLN A 112 27.18 -0.61 4.64
C GLN A 112 27.12 0.05 6.02
N LEU A 113 27.97 1.05 6.22
CA LEU A 113 27.95 1.92 7.39
C LEU A 113 27.04 3.11 7.10
N ILE A 114 26.02 3.29 7.95
CA ILE A 114 25.00 4.32 7.81
C ILE A 114 24.96 5.17 9.08
N GLU A 115 25.06 6.48 8.92
CA GLU A 115 24.89 7.47 9.97
C GLU A 115 23.42 7.86 10.13
N ARG A 116 23.05 8.27 11.34
CA ARG A 116 21.72 8.80 11.63
C ARG A 116 21.31 9.98 10.75
N SER A 117 22.25 10.86 10.38
CA SER A 117 22.01 12.00 9.49
C SER A 117 21.40 11.57 8.15
N TYR A 118 21.93 10.48 7.56
CA TYR A 118 21.40 9.87 6.35
C TYR A 118 19.99 9.30 6.57
N VAL A 119 19.74 8.65 7.71
CA VAL A 119 18.41 8.12 8.04
C VAL A 119 17.38 9.25 8.18
N ASP A 120 17.75 10.35 8.82
CA ASP A 120 16.87 11.50 9.00
C ASP A 120 16.52 12.14 7.63
N GLY A 121 17.51 12.32 6.74
CA GLY A 121 17.25 12.76 5.35
C GLY A 121 16.42 11.77 4.54
N LEU A 122 16.70 10.46 4.65
CA LEU A 122 15.91 9.41 4.03
C LEU A 122 14.45 9.45 4.47
N VAL A 123 14.19 9.72 5.75
CA VAL A 123 12.83 9.84 6.30
C VAL A 123 12.09 11.04 5.68
N GLU A 124 12.75 12.18 5.52
CA GLU A 124 12.19 13.35 4.84
C GLU A 124 11.84 13.04 3.38
N GLU A 125 12.76 12.42 2.63
CA GLU A 125 12.52 12.01 1.24
C GLU A 125 11.37 11.00 1.11
N ILE A 126 11.29 10.03 2.04
CA ILE A 126 10.17 9.08 2.09
C ILE A 126 8.86 9.82 2.35
N ASN A 127 8.85 10.80 3.26
CA ASN A 127 7.65 11.56 3.58
C ASN A 127 7.17 12.40 2.40
N ASP A 128 8.07 13.11 1.72
CA ASP A 128 7.75 13.90 0.53
C ASP A 128 7.17 13.02 -0.58
N LYS A 129 7.81 11.87 -0.83
CA LYS A 129 7.32 10.92 -1.84
C LYS A 129 5.99 10.30 -1.47
N LEU A 130 5.77 10.02 -0.18
CA LEU A 130 4.49 9.55 0.33
C LEU A 130 3.39 10.61 0.13
N HIS A 131 3.68 11.90 0.33
CA HIS A 131 2.73 12.97 0.07
C HIS A 131 2.44 13.18 -1.42
N GLU A 132 3.44 13.02 -2.28
CA GLU A 132 3.29 13.13 -3.74
C GLU A 132 2.41 12.01 -4.31
N THR A 133 2.69 10.77 -3.93
CA THR A 133 2.04 9.58 -4.48
C THR A 133 0.77 9.17 -3.71
N GLY A 134 0.70 9.54 -2.44
CA GLY A 134 -0.36 9.19 -1.49
C GLY A 134 -0.23 7.79 -0.88
N GLN A 135 0.50 6.88 -1.53
CA GLN A 135 0.80 5.52 -1.07
C GLN A 135 2.21 5.12 -1.49
N ILE A 136 2.92 4.39 -0.63
CA ILE A 136 4.23 3.82 -0.97
C ILE A 136 4.41 2.46 -0.30
N THR A 137 5.13 1.56 -0.98
CA THR A 137 5.43 0.22 -0.47
C THR A 137 6.90 0.08 -0.08
N VAL A 138 7.19 -0.75 0.93
CA VAL A 138 8.57 -1.07 1.33
C VAL A 138 9.34 -1.71 0.17
N ALA A 139 8.68 -2.46 -0.70
CA ALA A 139 9.31 -3.04 -1.89
C ALA A 139 9.77 -1.95 -2.89
N GLU A 140 9.00 -0.89 -3.08
CA GLU A 140 9.41 0.26 -3.90
C GLU A 140 10.56 1.03 -3.25
N LEU A 141 10.49 1.24 -1.93
CA LEU A 141 11.58 1.85 -1.16
C LEU A 141 12.89 1.06 -1.27
N THR A 142 12.80 -0.28 -1.22
CA THR A 142 13.96 -1.19 -1.32
C THR A 142 14.65 -1.02 -2.68
N LYS A 143 13.88 -0.93 -3.77
CA LYS A 143 14.41 -0.71 -5.12
C LYS A 143 14.98 0.70 -5.31
N LEU A 144 14.36 1.70 -4.69
CA LEU A 144 14.74 3.09 -4.85
C LEU A 144 16.04 3.42 -4.12
N TYR A 145 16.18 2.95 -2.88
CA TYR A 145 17.30 3.30 -2.02
C TYR A 145 18.38 2.22 -1.96
N ASP A 146 18.18 1.06 -2.62
CA ASP A 146 19.07 -0.10 -2.58
C ASP A 146 19.44 -0.49 -1.13
N LEU A 147 18.41 -0.56 -0.29
CA LEU A 147 18.53 -0.90 1.14
C LEU A 147 17.61 -2.07 1.48
N PRO A 148 17.99 -2.93 2.44
CA PRO A 148 17.18 -4.09 2.80
C PRO A 148 15.78 -3.71 3.27
N ALA A 149 14.79 -4.49 2.85
CA ALA A 149 13.40 -4.30 3.25
C ALA A 149 13.20 -4.33 4.77
N THR A 150 13.98 -5.13 5.50
CA THR A 150 13.95 -5.20 6.98
C THR A 150 14.36 -3.87 7.61
N PHE A 151 15.49 -3.32 7.17
CA PHE A 151 15.98 -2.03 7.64
C PHE A 151 14.99 -0.90 7.34
N LEU A 152 14.49 -0.84 6.11
CA LEU A 152 13.50 0.18 5.72
C LEU A 152 12.19 0.03 6.49
N SER A 153 11.74 -1.19 6.76
CA SER A 153 10.54 -1.44 7.57
C SER A 153 10.71 -0.93 9.00
N GLU A 154 11.87 -1.18 9.61
CA GLU A 154 12.20 -0.69 10.95
C GLU A 154 12.24 0.84 10.99
N VAL A 155 12.95 1.47 10.04
CA VAL A 155 13.03 2.93 9.94
C VAL A 155 11.64 3.54 9.76
N VAL A 156 10.84 3.02 8.84
CA VAL A 156 9.46 3.50 8.63
C VAL A 156 8.65 3.37 9.93
N GLN A 157 8.70 2.22 10.59
CA GLN A 157 7.94 1.97 11.82
C GLN A 157 8.34 2.89 12.97
N ASP A 158 9.63 3.21 13.09
CA ASP A 158 10.17 4.06 14.15
C ASP A 158 9.80 5.55 13.98
N TYR A 159 9.64 5.98 12.72
CA TYR A 159 9.46 7.39 12.32
C TYR A 159 8.03 7.75 11.88
N ILE A 160 7.14 6.78 11.72
CA ILE A 160 5.70 7.05 11.54
C ILE A 160 5.14 7.88 12.69
N GLY A 161 4.46 8.98 12.35
CA GLY A 161 3.87 9.92 13.29
C GLY A 161 4.87 10.86 13.96
N LYS A 162 6.17 10.80 13.60
CA LYS A 162 7.19 11.75 14.03
C LYS A 162 7.74 12.55 12.86
N GLY A 163 8.20 11.85 11.82
CA GLY A 163 8.73 12.44 10.58
C GLY A 163 8.00 11.96 9.32
N ILE A 164 7.28 10.83 9.40
CA ILE A 164 6.45 10.31 8.30
C ILE A 164 4.98 10.48 8.67
N ASP A 165 4.27 11.34 7.94
CA ASP A 165 2.84 11.60 8.09
C ASP A 165 2.01 10.54 7.33
N GLY A 166 2.23 9.29 7.70
CA GLY A 166 1.59 8.11 7.11
C GLY A 166 1.00 7.16 8.14
N ARG A 167 0.12 6.27 7.68
CA ARG A 167 -0.39 5.12 8.43
C ARG A 167 -0.01 3.84 7.73
N LEU A 168 0.40 2.84 8.52
CA LEU A 168 0.61 1.48 8.03
C LEU A 168 -0.72 0.78 7.83
N ASP A 169 -0.81 -0.05 6.80
CA ASP A 169 -1.89 -1.01 6.66
C ASP A 169 -1.79 -2.07 7.77
N GLU A 170 -2.84 -2.22 8.58
CA GLU A 170 -2.90 -3.23 9.64
C GLU A 170 -2.75 -4.66 9.08
N ALA A 171 -3.23 -4.90 7.85
CA ALA A 171 -3.14 -6.19 7.19
C ALA A 171 -1.83 -6.39 6.43
N ASN A 172 -1.12 -5.31 6.08
CA ASN A 172 0.15 -5.37 5.36
C ASN A 172 1.10 -4.25 5.78
N ARG A 173 1.92 -4.52 6.80
CA ARG A 173 2.92 -3.57 7.31
C ARG A 173 3.96 -3.10 6.27
N GLY A 174 3.96 -3.67 5.06
CA GLY A 174 4.76 -3.20 3.94
C GLY A 174 4.16 -2.06 3.12
N VAL A 175 2.97 -1.55 3.47
CA VAL A 175 2.32 -0.44 2.73
C VAL A 175 1.99 0.71 3.66
N ILE A 176 2.34 1.91 3.22
CA ILE A 176 2.13 3.16 3.95
C ILE A 176 1.21 4.05 3.11
N PHE A 177 0.21 4.64 3.76
CA PHE A 177 -0.76 5.53 3.13
C PHE A 177 -0.89 6.84 3.89
N THR A 178 -1.18 7.92 3.17
CA THR A 178 -1.60 9.17 3.79
C THR A 178 -3.09 9.15 4.13
N GLU A 179 -3.49 9.87 5.18
CA GLU A 179 -4.91 10.03 5.53
C GLU A 179 -5.69 10.72 4.39
N SER A 180 -5.06 11.64 3.68
CA SER A 180 -5.65 12.32 2.52
C SER A 180 -5.90 11.37 1.35
N PHE A 181 -5.01 10.39 1.12
CA PHE A 181 -5.20 9.33 0.12
C PHE A 181 -6.40 8.46 0.46
N VAL A 182 -6.53 8.02 1.72
CA VAL A 182 -7.66 7.22 2.21
C VAL A 182 -8.97 8.01 2.10
N ALA A 183 -9.00 9.27 2.56
CA ALA A 183 -10.16 10.14 2.46
C ALA A 183 -10.60 10.40 1.00
N ARG A 184 -9.64 10.53 0.07
CA ARG A 184 -9.91 10.66 -1.36
C ARG A 184 -10.54 9.38 -1.93
N HIS A 185 -9.99 8.21 -1.60
CA HIS A 185 -10.56 6.91 -2.00
C HIS A 185 -11.97 6.73 -1.44
N ARG A 186 -12.18 7.05 -0.16
CA ARG A 186 -13.50 7.04 0.48
C ARG A 186 -14.50 7.94 -0.21
N SER A 187 -14.08 9.14 -0.59
CA SER A 187 -14.94 10.09 -1.30
C SER A 187 -15.30 9.61 -2.70
N LYS A 188 -14.35 9.03 -3.46
CA LYS A 188 -14.59 8.42 -4.77
C LYS A 188 -15.60 7.27 -4.67
N ILE A 189 -15.38 6.34 -3.73
CA ILE A 189 -16.27 5.18 -3.50
C ILE A 189 -17.67 5.67 -3.12
N ARG A 190 -17.76 6.58 -2.15
CA ARG A 190 -19.04 7.16 -1.72
C ARG A 190 -19.78 7.82 -2.87
N GLY A 191 -19.08 8.64 -3.67
CA GLY A 191 -19.68 9.33 -4.82
C GLY A 191 -20.18 8.36 -5.88
N ALA A 192 -19.37 7.37 -6.23
CA ALA A 192 -19.73 6.36 -7.23
C ALA A 192 -20.97 5.57 -6.80
N PHE A 193 -20.94 4.93 -5.64
CA PHE A 193 -22.04 4.05 -5.20
C PHE A 193 -23.29 4.80 -4.73
N SER A 194 -23.19 6.10 -4.40
CA SER A 194 -24.41 6.91 -4.18
C SER A 194 -25.20 7.16 -5.46
N ALA A 195 -24.56 7.08 -6.63
CA ALA A 195 -25.20 7.32 -7.93
C ALA A 195 -25.64 6.04 -8.65
N VAL A 196 -25.20 4.86 -8.17
CA VAL A 196 -25.52 3.58 -8.80
C VAL A 196 -26.97 3.20 -8.47
N THR A 197 -27.77 2.98 -9.52
CA THR A 197 -29.19 2.59 -9.41
C THR A 197 -29.49 1.19 -9.95
N LYS A 198 -28.46 0.48 -10.42
CA LYS A 198 -28.55 -0.88 -10.97
C LYS A 198 -27.44 -1.77 -10.39
N PRO A 199 -27.63 -3.10 -10.32
CA PRO A 199 -26.58 -4.02 -9.92
C PRO A 199 -25.31 -3.78 -10.74
N THR A 200 -24.22 -3.44 -10.05
CA THR A 200 -22.97 -3.02 -10.71
C THR A 200 -21.81 -3.89 -10.21
N PRO A 201 -21.06 -4.55 -11.12
CA PRO A 201 -19.87 -5.30 -10.76
C PRO A 201 -18.83 -4.40 -10.11
N LEU A 202 -18.27 -4.83 -8.98
CA LEU A 202 -17.30 -4.03 -8.22
C LEU A 202 -16.02 -3.79 -9.04
N MET A 203 -15.56 -4.80 -9.78
CA MET A 203 -14.32 -4.72 -10.55
C MET A 203 -14.37 -3.64 -11.65
N THR A 204 -15.54 -3.42 -12.25
CA THR A 204 -15.75 -2.32 -13.20
C THR A 204 -15.51 -0.96 -12.56
N VAL A 205 -15.93 -0.78 -11.31
CA VAL A 205 -15.76 0.48 -10.57
C VAL A 205 -14.31 0.66 -10.14
N ILE A 206 -13.69 -0.41 -9.63
CA ILE A 206 -12.28 -0.43 -9.21
C ILE A 206 -11.37 -0.02 -10.37
N ASN A 207 -11.51 -0.67 -11.53
CA ASN A 207 -10.70 -0.39 -12.71
C ASN A 207 -10.94 1.02 -13.26
N ARG A 208 -12.20 1.48 -13.28
CA ARG A 208 -12.54 2.81 -13.81
C ARG A 208 -12.03 3.95 -12.94
N LEU A 209 -12.04 3.77 -11.62
CA LEU A 209 -11.62 4.80 -10.66
C LEU A 209 -10.16 4.64 -10.21
N GLN A 210 -9.47 3.61 -10.74
CA GLN A 210 -8.10 3.21 -10.40
C GLN A 210 -7.92 3.10 -8.88
N LEU A 211 -8.84 2.39 -8.23
CA LEU A 211 -8.84 2.21 -6.78
C LEU A 211 -8.00 0.99 -6.42
N GLN A 212 -7.28 1.07 -5.31
CA GLN A 212 -6.60 -0.09 -4.76
C GLN A 212 -7.63 -1.08 -4.19
N GLU A 213 -7.66 -2.31 -4.70
CA GLU A 213 -8.69 -3.32 -4.37
C GLU A 213 -8.85 -3.56 -2.87
N ARG A 214 -7.75 -3.72 -2.13
CA ARG A 214 -7.81 -4.04 -0.69
C ARG A 214 -8.46 -2.91 0.11
N LEU A 215 -7.99 -1.68 -0.11
CA LEU A 215 -8.54 -0.48 0.52
C LEU A 215 -9.99 -0.24 0.09
N PHE A 216 -10.31 -0.59 -1.16
CA PHE A 216 -11.67 -0.47 -1.69
C PHE A 216 -12.66 -1.34 -0.92
N TYR A 217 -12.37 -2.63 -0.74
CA TYR A 217 -13.30 -3.55 -0.05
C TYR A 217 -13.52 -3.15 1.40
N SER A 218 -12.46 -2.76 2.14
CA SER A 218 -12.60 -2.33 3.53
C SER A 218 -13.47 -1.09 3.67
N ILE A 219 -13.20 -0.05 2.86
CA ILE A 219 -13.97 1.19 2.87
C ILE A 219 -15.42 0.97 2.43
N LEU A 220 -15.64 0.17 1.38
CA LEU A 220 -16.98 -0.09 0.88
C LEU A 220 -17.83 -0.85 1.91
N GLU A 221 -17.26 -1.89 2.53
CA GLU A 221 -17.93 -2.62 3.62
C GLU A 221 -18.26 -1.72 4.80
N GLU A 222 -17.35 -0.83 5.19
CA GLU A 222 -17.57 0.14 6.27
C GLU A 222 -18.71 1.11 5.91
N LEU A 223 -18.74 1.64 4.69
CA LEU A 223 -19.77 2.58 4.23
C LEU A 223 -21.16 1.93 4.13
N VAL A 224 -21.22 0.66 3.75
CA VAL A 224 -22.48 -0.12 3.71
C VAL A 224 -22.95 -0.47 5.11
N LYS A 225 -22.07 -1.03 5.96
CA LYS A 225 -22.42 -1.38 7.36
C LYS A 225 -22.79 -0.16 8.19
N GLY A 226 -22.13 0.97 7.94
CA GLY A 226 -22.44 2.26 8.57
C GLY A 226 -23.70 2.95 8.02
N GLY A 227 -24.41 2.35 7.05
CA GLY A 227 -25.65 2.89 6.49
C GLY A 227 -25.45 4.14 5.61
N ARG A 228 -24.21 4.53 5.30
CA ARG A 228 -23.95 5.68 4.42
C ARG A 228 -24.26 5.36 2.96
N LEU A 229 -24.10 4.10 2.55
CA LEU A 229 -24.47 3.60 1.23
C LEU A 229 -25.65 2.63 1.36
N ALA A 230 -26.75 2.93 0.68
CA ALA A 230 -27.98 2.14 0.68
C ALA A 230 -27.90 1.03 -0.37
N GLY A 231 -27.40 -0.13 0.05
CA GLY A 231 -27.29 -1.31 -0.80
C GLY A 231 -26.56 -2.46 -0.12
N ALA A 232 -26.50 -3.60 -0.80
CA ALA A 232 -25.83 -4.80 -0.33
C ALA A 232 -24.75 -5.26 -1.30
N ILE A 233 -23.71 -5.92 -0.78
CA ILE A 233 -22.66 -6.54 -1.58
C ILE A 233 -22.97 -8.03 -1.70
N ASN A 234 -23.17 -8.50 -2.94
CA ASN A 234 -23.32 -9.92 -3.24
C ASN A 234 -22.03 -10.47 -3.84
N GLY A 235 -21.68 -11.73 -3.52
CA GLY A 235 -20.53 -12.43 -4.10
C GLY A 235 -19.22 -12.37 -3.32
N GLY A 236 -19.20 -11.76 -2.12
CA GLY A 236 -18.02 -11.71 -1.25
C GLY A 236 -16.93 -10.75 -1.73
N ARG A 237 -15.65 -11.11 -1.59
CA ARG A 237 -14.49 -10.39 -2.14
C ARG A 237 -13.89 -11.13 -3.34
N ASN A 238 -14.73 -11.43 -4.31
CA ASN A 238 -14.33 -12.15 -5.53
C ASN A 238 -14.60 -11.28 -6.77
N ASP A 239 -14.09 -11.73 -7.91
CA ASP A 239 -14.23 -11.02 -9.19
C ASP A 239 -15.70 -10.92 -9.66
N LYS A 240 -16.58 -11.78 -9.12
CA LYS A 240 -18.03 -11.79 -9.37
C LYS A 240 -18.82 -10.89 -8.42
N SER A 241 -18.15 -10.15 -7.54
CA SER A 241 -18.83 -9.33 -6.55
C SER A 241 -19.58 -8.18 -7.19
N THR A 242 -20.83 -8.00 -6.77
CA THR A 242 -21.75 -7.02 -7.34
C THR A 242 -22.38 -6.22 -6.21
N TYR A 243 -22.38 -4.89 -6.36
CA TYR A 243 -23.16 -4.02 -5.49
C TYR A 243 -24.59 -3.93 -5.99
N ILE A 244 -25.56 -4.19 -5.11
CA ILE A 244 -26.99 -4.08 -5.39
C ILE A 244 -27.54 -2.91 -4.58
N PRO A 245 -27.91 -1.78 -5.22
CA PRO A 245 -28.53 -0.66 -4.53
C PRO A 245 -29.90 -1.00 -3.96
N ASP A 246 -30.25 -0.42 -2.81
CA ASP A 246 -31.56 -0.64 -2.18
C ASP A 246 -32.69 -0.08 -3.05
N ILE A 247 -32.47 1.03 -3.75
CA ILE A 247 -33.44 1.61 -4.67
C ILE A 247 -33.83 0.62 -5.77
N TYR A 248 -32.87 -0.15 -6.28
CA TYR A 248 -33.12 -1.16 -7.30
C TYR A 248 -34.03 -2.27 -6.77
N SER A 249 -33.68 -2.82 -5.59
CA SER A 249 -34.46 -3.86 -4.93
C SER A 249 -35.87 -3.37 -4.58
N LYS A 250 -36.00 -2.12 -4.14
CA LYS A 250 -37.28 -1.48 -3.86
C LYS A 250 -38.13 -1.34 -5.12
N THR A 251 -37.57 -0.81 -6.21
CA THR A 251 -38.30 -0.66 -7.48
C THR A 251 -38.75 -2.01 -8.03
N GLN A 252 -37.93 -3.07 -7.92
CA GLN A 252 -38.35 -4.43 -8.27
C GLN A 252 -39.56 -4.87 -7.44
N ASN A 253 -39.49 -4.73 -6.11
CA ASN A 253 -40.56 -5.14 -5.21
C ASN A 253 -41.86 -4.35 -5.45
N ASP A 254 -41.74 -3.03 -5.63
CA ASP A 254 -42.88 -2.14 -5.87
C ASP A 254 -43.56 -2.48 -7.21
N TRP A 255 -42.78 -2.74 -8.26
CA TRP A 255 -43.31 -3.17 -9.55
C TRP A 255 -44.04 -4.51 -9.45
N VAL A 256 -43.43 -5.52 -8.82
CA VAL A 256 -44.03 -6.86 -8.69
C VAL A 256 -45.31 -6.81 -7.87
N SER A 257 -45.30 -6.07 -6.76
CA SER A 257 -46.46 -5.91 -5.90
C SER A 257 -47.59 -5.18 -6.62
N SER A 258 -47.28 -4.09 -7.34
CA SER A 258 -48.27 -3.33 -8.09
C SER A 258 -48.88 -4.14 -9.23
N PHE A 259 -48.04 -4.88 -9.96
CA PHE A 259 -48.50 -5.75 -11.06
C PHE A 259 -49.42 -6.86 -10.54
N TYR A 260 -49.02 -7.55 -9.46
CA TYR A 260 -49.84 -8.61 -8.88
C TYR A 260 -51.18 -8.08 -8.35
N ASN A 261 -51.17 -6.94 -7.64
CA ASN A 261 -52.39 -6.34 -7.09
C ASN A 261 -53.37 -5.88 -8.19
N GLN A 262 -52.86 -5.47 -9.35
CA GLN A 262 -53.70 -5.00 -10.46
C GLN A 262 -54.25 -6.15 -11.30
N ASN A 263 -53.43 -7.17 -11.57
CA ASN A 263 -53.74 -8.20 -12.57
C ASN A 263 -54.09 -9.56 -11.97
N GLY A 264 -53.74 -9.82 -10.70
CA GLY A 264 -53.99 -11.10 -10.03
C GLY A 264 -53.07 -12.25 -10.46
N TYR A 265 -52.04 -12.00 -11.29
CA TYR A 265 -51.04 -12.99 -11.69
C TYR A 265 -49.62 -12.37 -11.80
N LEU A 266 -48.59 -13.22 -11.90
CA LEU A 266 -47.21 -12.80 -12.18
C LEU A 266 -46.56 -13.70 -13.22
N GLU A 267 -45.98 -13.09 -14.25
CA GLU A 267 -45.24 -13.79 -15.30
C GLU A 267 -43.78 -13.99 -14.91
N TYR A 268 -43.27 -15.22 -15.03
CA TYR A 268 -41.86 -15.47 -14.69
C TYR A 268 -40.89 -14.77 -15.64
N ASP A 269 -41.25 -14.62 -16.91
CA ASP A 269 -40.43 -13.92 -17.90
C ASP A 269 -40.35 -12.41 -17.64
N ALA A 270 -41.46 -11.78 -17.23
CA ALA A 270 -41.45 -10.37 -16.81
C ALA A 270 -40.58 -10.17 -15.56
N MET A 271 -40.63 -11.09 -14.60
CA MET A 271 -39.76 -11.07 -13.42
C MET A 271 -38.29 -11.27 -13.79
N ALA A 272 -37.98 -12.17 -14.74
CA ALA A 272 -36.63 -12.37 -15.25
C ALA A 272 -36.08 -11.10 -15.92
N ARG A 273 -36.89 -10.42 -16.74
CA ARG A 273 -36.53 -9.13 -17.35
C ARG A 273 -36.23 -8.02 -16.32
N LEU A 274 -36.86 -8.08 -15.15
CA LEU A 274 -36.58 -7.16 -14.06
C LEU A 274 -35.27 -7.48 -13.32
N GLY A 275 -34.68 -8.65 -13.55
CA GLY A 275 -33.47 -9.12 -12.88
C GLY A 275 -33.73 -10.09 -11.72
N ILE A 276 -34.94 -10.64 -11.61
CA ILE A 276 -35.27 -11.69 -10.63
C ILE A 276 -35.05 -13.04 -11.30
N THR A 277 -33.91 -13.67 -11.03
CA THR A 277 -33.51 -14.94 -11.66
C THR A 277 -34.29 -16.16 -11.16
N ASP A 278 -34.74 -16.14 -9.90
CA ASP A 278 -35.58 -17.17 -9.31
C ASP A 278 -36.93 -16.58 -8.86
N ALA A 279 -37.84 -16.47 -9.82
CA ALA A 279 -39.18 -15.92 -9.61
C ALA A 279 -39.96 -16.72 -8.55
N LYS A 280 -39.89 -18.06 -8.57
CA LYS A 280 -40.65 -18.91 -7.64
C LYS A 280 -40.20 -18.72 -6.20
N SER A 281 -38.89 -18.71 -5.94
CA SER A 281 -38.36 -18.46 -4.60
C SER A 281 -38.63 -17.02 -4.13
N TYR A 282 -38.54 -16.05 -5.04
CA TYR A 282 -38.90 -14.67 -4.75
C TYR A 282 -40.37 -14.55 -4.32
N ILE A 283 -41.30 -15.15 -5.07
CA ILE A 283 -42.74 -15.09 -4.77
C ILE A 283 -43.01 -15.78 -3.43
N LYS A 284 -42.47 -16.98 -3.19
CA LYS A 284 -42.59 -17.68 -1.91
C LYS A 284 -42.08 -16.86 -0.73
N LYS A 285 -41.07 -16.01 -0.93
CA LYS A 285 -40.52 -15.16 0.13
C LYS A 285 -41.40 -13.94 0.42
N ASN A 286 -41.91 -13.29 -0.62
CA ASN A 286 -42.58 -11.98 -0.52
C ASN A 286 -44.10 -12.07 -0.42
N PHE A 287 -44.73 -13.13 -0.96
CA PHE A 287 -46.19 -13.32 -1.01
C PHE A 287 -46.66 -14.50 -0.13
N LYS A 288 -46.03 -14.72 1.03
CA LYS A 288 -46.32 -15.87 1.93
C LYS A 288 -47.77 -16.01 2.38
N LYS A 289 -48.51 -14.89 2.43
CA LYS A 289 -49.90 -14.84 2.89
C LYS A 289 -50.90 -15.06 1.77
N GLU A 290 -50.46 -14.96 0.52
CA GLU A 290 -51.30 -15.12 -0.66
C GLU A 290 -51.36 -16.59 -1.04
N ASN A 291 -52.56 -17.09 -1.35
CA ASN A 291 -52.71 -18.41 -1.93
C ASN A 291 -52.51 -18.28 -3.45
N VAL A 292 -51.31 -18.63 -3.91
CA VAL A 292 -50.91 -18.49 -5.31
C VAL A 292 -50.67 -19.88 -5.90
N VAL A 293 -51.29 -20.15 -7.06
CA VAL A 293 -51.07 -21.36 -7.84
C VAL A 293 -49.90 -21.14 -8.79
N TYR A 294 -48.88 -22.00 -8.68
CA TYR A 294 -47.68 -21.92 -9.51
C TYR A 294 -47.86 -22.77 -10.76
N LEU A 295 -47.89 -22.13 -11.92
CA LEU A 295 -47.93 -22.78 -13.23
C LEU A 295 -46.51 -22.84 -13.82
N SER A 296 -46.39 -23.24 -15.09
CA SER A 296 -45.09 -23.42 -15.72
C SER A 296 -44.50 -22.09 -16.20
N THR A 297 -45.32 -21.18 -16.72
CA THR A 297 -44.91 -19.88 -17.26
C THR A 297 -45.22 -18.69 -16.34
N CYS A 298 -46.23 -18.83 -15.46
CA CYS A 298 -46.67 -17.78 -14.55
C CYS A 298 -47.16 -18.35 -13.22
N CYS A 299 -47.60 -17.48 -12.31
CA CYS A 299 -48.38 -17.88 -11.15
C CYS A 299 -49.65 -17.04 -11.04
N VAL A 300 -50.73 -17.65 -10.58
CA VAL A 300 -52.07 -17.07 -10.52
C VAL A 300 -52.53 -16.97 -9.08
N GLY A 301 -52.93 -15.77 -8.67
CA GLY A 301 -53.45 -15.47 -7.34
C GLY A 301 -54.92 -15.84 -7.18
N LYS A 302 -55.39 -15.79 -5.93
CA LYS A 302 -56.76 -16.12 -5.55
C LYS A 302 -57.81 -15.25 -6.26
N MET A 303 -57.52 -13.98 -6.55
CA MET A 303 -58.46 -13.08 -7.21
C MET A 303 -58.99 -13.62 -8.55
N LEU A 304 -58.10 -14.18 -9.38
CA LEU A 304 -58.51 -14.78 -10.65
C LEU A 304 -59.25 -16.11 -10.46
N GLN A 305 -58.91 -16.86 -9.41
CA GLN A 305 -59.61 -18.10 -9.05
C GLN A 305 -61.05 -17.79 -8.61
N ASP A 306 -61.22 -16.85 -7.68
CA ASP A 306 -62.53 -16.44 -7.16
C ASP A 306 -63.42 -15.87 -8.30
N GLN A 307 -62.84 -15.13 -9.25
CA GLN A 307 -63.56 -14.66 -10.43
C GLN A 307 -64.02 -15.82 -11.33
N MET A 308 -63.20 -16.85 -11.50
CA MET A 308 -63.57 -18.04 -12.29
C MET A 308 -64.64 -18.86 -11.59
N GLU A 309 -64.49 -19.10 -10.30
CA GLU A 309 -65.48 -19.81 -9.49
C GLU A 309 -66.84 -19.11 -9.55
N ALA A 310 -66.87 -17.78 -9.40
CA ALA A 310 -68.12 -17.01 -9.47
C ALA A 310 -68.82 -17.12 -10.84
N GLN A 311 -68.07 -17.06 -11.95
CA GLN A 311 -68.64 -17.20 -13.29
C GLN A 311 -69.13 -18.63 -13.57
N LEU A 312 -68.41 -19.64 -13.07
CA LEU A 312 -68.84 -21.02 -13.17
C LEU A 312 -70.10 -21.29 -12.36
N ASP A 313 -70.20 -20.77 -11.14
CA ASP A 313 -71.39 -20.91 -10.29
C ASP A 313 -72.62 -20.23 -10.92
N GLU A 314 -72.43 -19.07 -11.55
CA GLU A 314 -73.49 -18.39 -12.31
C GLU A 314 -73.95 -19.22 -13.52
N ALA A 315 -73.02 -19.79 -14.30
CA ALA A 315 -73.35 -20.67 -15.42
C ALA A 315 -74.05 -21.95 -14.96
N LEU A 316 -73.60 -22.56 -13.86
CA LEU A 316 -74.20 -23.76 -13.29
C LEU A 316 -75.63 -23.48 -12.79
N SER A 317 -75.84 -22.37 -12.08
CA SER A 317 -77.17 -22.00 -11.57
C SER A 317 -78.17 -21.66 -12.68
N SER A 318 -77.69 -21.13 -13.81
CA SER A 318 -78.50 -20.83 -14.98
C SER A 318 -78.63 -21.99 -15.98
N SER A 319 -78.00 -23.14 -15.72
CA SER A 319 -77.87 -24.26 -16.68
C SER A 319 -77.30 -23.82 -18.04
N GLY A 320 -76.41 -22.83 -18.01
CA GLY A 320 -75.75 -22.25 -19.17
C GLY A 320 -74.35 -22.83 -19.41
N TRP A 321 -73.62 -22.15 -20.30
CA TRP A 321 -72.20 -22.38 -20.56
C TRP A 321 -71.44 -21.07 -20.30
N VAL A 322 -70.18 -21.19 -19.89
CA VAL A 322 -69.27 -20.06 -19.70
C VAL A 322 -68.06 -20.25 -20.58
N ASP A 323 -67.67 -19.20 -21.28
CA ASP A 323 -66.35 -19.12 -21.90
C ASP A 323 -65.36 -18.58 -20.86
N ALA A 324 -64.39 -19.40 -20.46
CA ALA A 324 -63.37 -19.02 -19.49
C ALA A 324 -62.27 -18.13 -20.11
N GLN A 325 -62.12 -18.15 -21.44
CA GLN A 325 -61.01 -17.49 -22.13
C GLN A 325 -60.95 -15.96 -21.91
N PRO A 326 -62.06 -15.20 -21.88
CA PRO A 326 -62.04 -13.75 -21.68
C PRO A 326 -61.52 -13.30 -20.31
N PHE A 327 -61.50 -14.21 -19.34
CA PHE A 327 -61.18 -13.89 -17.96
C PHE A 327 -59.84 -14.47 -17.51
N LEU A 328 -59.23 -15.31 -18.35
CA LEU A 328 -57.90 -15.85 -18.13
C LEU A 328 -56.83 -14.90 -18.69
N PRO A 329 -55.70 -14.71 -17.98
CA PRO A 329 -54.58 -13.97 -18.53
C PRO A 329 -54.11 -14.53 -19.87
N SER A 330 -53.95 -13.66 -20.87
CA SER A 330 -53.48 -14.05 -22.22
C SER A 330 -52.10 -14.72 -22.27
N ILE A 331 -51.35 -14.67 -21.16
CA ILE A 331 -50.06 -15.34 -21.00
C ILE A 331 -50.19 -16.86 -20.78
N LEU A 332 -51.36 -17.34 -20.34
CA LEU A 332 -51.60 -18.76 -20.13
C LEU A 332 -51.54 -19.52 -21.46
N SER A 333 -50.76 -20.58 -21.48
CA SER A 333 -50.52 -21.40 -22.67
C SER A 333 -50.84 -22.86 -22.39
N GLU A 334 -50.80 -23.72 -23.42
CA GLU A 334 -50.92 -25.17 -23.25
C GLU A 334 -49.89 -25.77 -22.26
N LYS A 335 -48.78 -25.07 -22.01
CA LYS A 335 -47.78 -25.49 -21.02
C LYS A 335 -48.26 -25.32 -19.58
N ASP A 336 -49.31 -24.55 -19.36
CA ASP A 336 -49.89 -24.25 -18.05
C ASP A 336 -51.17 -25.06 -17.77
N ALA A 337 -51.58 -25.92 -18.71
CA ALA A 337 -52.76 -26.78 -18.65
C ALA A 337 -52.59 -28.04 -17.79
#